data_AF-A0A3D3RK82-F1
#
_entry.id   AF-A0A3D3RK82-F1
#
_cell.length_a   1.000
_cell.length_b   1.000
_cell.length_c   1.000
_cell.angle_alpha   90.00
_cell.angle_beta   90.00
_cell.angle_gamma   90.00
#
_symmetry.space_group_name_H-M   'P 1'
#
loop_
_entity.id
_entity.type
_entity.pdbx_description
1 polymer ?
#
loop_
_entity_poly.entity_id
_entity_poly.type
_entity_poly.pdbx_seq_one_letter_code
_entity_poly.pdbx_strand_id
1 'polypeptide(L)' 'ITLEIIEGLAAKNIEELNKTIHKLHELGFHISLDDFGSGYSSLNILATIEIDELKLDR' A
#
# COMPACT_ATOMS: atom_id res chain seq x y z
N ILE A 1 7.12 -2.59 -13.80
CA ILE A 1 5.95 -1.67 -13.87
C ILE A 1 5.50 -1.45 -12.45
N THR A 2 5.20 -0.21 -12.06
CA THR A 2 4.76 0.10 -10.69
C THR A 2 3.26 0.37 -10.70
N LEU A 3 2.55 -0.22 -9.74
CA LEU A 3 1.12 0.00 -9.52
C LEU A 3 0.96 0.87 -8.28
N GLU A 4 0.07 1.84 -8.36
CA GLU A 4 -0.19 2.80 -7.28
C GLU A 4 -1.50 2.45 -6.57
N ILE A 5 -1.48 2.52 -5.24
CA ILE A 5 -2.63 2.26 -4.39
C ILE A 5 -2.87 3.50 -3.53
N ILE A 6 -4.12 3.94 -3.43
CA ILE A 6 -4.49 5.09 -2.59
C ILE A 6 -4.79 4.63 -1.17
N GLU A 7 -4.29 5.36 -0.18
CA GLU A 7 -4.41 5.04 1.25
C GLU A 7 -5.83 4.66 1.70
N GLY A 8 -6.84 5.42 1.28
CA GLY A 8 -8.24 5.22 1.70
C GLY A 8 -8.82 3.86 1.30
N LEU A 9 -8.27 3.20 0.28
CA LEU A 9 -8.66 1.85 -0.12
C LEU A 9 -7.87 0.78 0.65
N ALA A 10 -6.63 1.08 1.05
CA ALA A 10 -5.75 0.16 1.76
C ALA A 10 -6.19 -0.12 3.21
N ALA A 11 -6.80 0.85 3.88
CA ALA A 11 -7.15 0.76 5.30
C ALA A 11 -8.33 -0.20 5.63
N LYS A 12 -9.09 -0.69 4.65
CA LYS A 12 -10.27 -1.54 4.90
C LYS A 12 -9.92 -2.98 5.27
N ASN A 13 -8.89 -3.57 4.66
CA ASN A 13 -8.53 -4.97 4.87
C ASN A 13 -7.07 -5.26 4.49
N ILE A 14 -6.13 -4.98 5.41
CA ILE A 14 -4.68 -5.09 5.17
C ILE A 14 -4.26 -6.53 4.81
N GLU A 15 -4.88 -7.53 5.41
CA GLU A 15 -4.50 -8.93 5.15
C GLU A 15 -4.82 -9.37 3.71
N GLU A 16 -5.98 -8.93 3.19
CA GLU A 16 -6.37 -9.18 1.80
C GLU A 16 -5.56 -8.35 0.81
N LEU A 17 -5.22 -7.11 1.20
CA LEU A 17 -4.33 -6.26 0.44
C LEU A 17 -2.95 -6.89 0.28
N ASN A 18 -2.32 -7.34 1.36
CA ASN A 18 -1.01 -8.01 1.30
C ASN A 18 -1.06 -9.29 0.46
N LYS A 19 -2.14 -10.09 0.54
CA LYS A 19 -2.33 -11.26 -0.34
C LYS A 19 -2.38 -10.87 -1.82
N THR A 20 -2.93 -9.69 -2.14
CA THR A 20 -3.00 -9.18 -3.51
C THR A 20 -1.65 -8.64 -3.96
N ILE A 21 -0.99 -7.85 -3.11
CA ILE A 21 0.35 -7.32 -3.35
C ILE A 21 1.34 -8.46 -3.61
N HIS A 22 1.31 -9.51 -2.80
CA HIS A 22 2.17 -10.67 -2.97
C HIS A 22 2.01 -11.32 -4.36
N LYS A 23 0.77 -11.51 -4.82
CA LYS A 23 0.49 -12.04 -6.17
C LYS A 23 0.99 -11.10 -7.27
N LEU A 24 0.91 -9.79 -7.06
CA LEU A 24 1.41 -8.81 -8.02
C LEU A 24 2.94 -8.80 -8.06
N HIS A 25 3.60 -8.98 -6.91
CA HIS A 25 5.05 -9.18 -6.84
C HIS A 25 5.49 -10.45 -7.56
N GLU A 26 4.76 -11.57 -7.40
CA GLU A 26 5.03 -12.82 -8.14
C GLU A 26 4.92 -12.63 -9.67
N LEU A 27 4.09 -11.68 -10.12
CA LEU A 27 3.96 -11.30 -11.53
C LEU A 27 5.02 -10.26 -11.98
N GLY A 28 5.89 -9.80 -11.09
CA GLY A 28 6.97 -8.85 -11.39
C GLY A 28 6.55 -7.37 -11.38
N PHE A 29 5.43 -7.03 -10.75
CA PHE A 29 5.04 -5.64 -10.49
C PHE A 29 5.67 -5.13 -9.20
N HIS A 30 5.88 -3.83 -9.11
CA HIS A 30 6.16 -3.13 -7.86
C HIS A 30 4.92 -2.38 -7.39
N ILE A 31 4.76 -2.20 -6.09
CA ILE A 31 3.63 -1.53 -5.48
C ILE A 31 4.10 -0.27 -4.77
N SER A 32 3.43 0.85 -5.05
CA SER A 32 3.60 2.09 -4.31
C SER A 32 2.29 2.52 -3.65
N LEU A 33 2.39 3.10 -2.45
CA LEU A 33 1.27 3.70 -1.74
C LEU A 33 1.30 5.23 -1.93
N ASP A 34 0.18 5.80 -2.36
CA ASP A 34 0.02 7.22 -2.66
C ASP A 34 -0.92 7.93 -1.67
N ASP A 35 -0.81 9.26 -1.59
CA ASP A 35 -1.59 10.16 -0.71
C ASP A 35 -1.52 9.82 0.79
N PHE A 36 -0.43 9.19 1.25
CA PHE A 36 -0.28 8.81 2.65
C PHE A 36 -0.20 10.02 3.57
N GLY A 37 -1.09 10.07 4.58
CA GLY A 37 -1.11 11.13 5.60
C GLY A 37 -2.28 12.11 5.48
N SER A 38 -3.10 11.99 4.43
CA SER A 38 -4.28 12.83 4.20
C SER A 38 -5.53 12.37 4.98
N GLY A 39 -5.50 11.17 5.59
CA GLY A 39 -6.63 10.52 6.27
C GLY A 39 -6.32 10.00 7.68
N TYR A 40 -7.10 9.00 8.15
CA TYR A 40 -6.89 8.28 9.42
C TYR A 40 -5.65 7.34 9.35
N SER A 41 -4.51 7.89 8.92
CA SER A 41 -3.29 7.16 8.63
C SER A 41 -2.64 6.73 9.94
N SER A 42 -2.90 5.49 10.34
CA SER A 42 -2.22 4.91 11.49
C SER A 42 -0.87 4.37 11.01
N LEU A 43 0.24 4.79 11.64
CA LEU A 43 1.58 4.19 11.47
C LEU A 43 1.56 2.65 11.57
N ASN A 44 0.54 2.10 12.22
CA ASN A 44 0.23 0.68 12.28
C ASN A 44 -0.01 0.02 10.91
N ILE A 45 -0.62 0.73 9.96
CA ILE A 45 -0.82 0.25 8.58
C ILE A 45 0.54 0.16 7.88
N LEU A 46 1.37 1.21 7.99
CA LEU A 46 2.72 1.22 7.45
C LEU A 46 3.60 0.10 8.02
N ALA A 47 3.42 -0.23 9.29
CA ALA A 47 4.15 -1.31 9.94
C ALA A 47 3.76 -2.71 9.42
N THR A 48 2.65 -2.85 8.71
CA THR A 48 2.08 -4.14 8.32
C THR A 48 1.86 -4.34 6.82
N ILE A 49 1.88 -3.28 6.02
CA ILE A 49 1.69 -3.35 4.56
C ILE A 49 3.01 -3.68 3.85
N GLU A 50 2.96 -4.59 2.86
CA GLU A 50 4.15 -5.06 2.13
C GLU A 50 4.39 -4.29 0.81
N ILE A 51 4.51 -2.96 0.86
CA ILE A 51 4.76 -2.11 -0.32
C ILE A 51 6.26 -1.88 -0.58
N ASP A 52 6.62 -1.59 -1.83
CA ASP A 52 7.98 -1.26 -2.23
C ASP A 52 8.32 0.24 -2.02
N GLU A 53 7.32 1.11 -2.23
CA GLU A 53 7.49 2.55 -2.19
C GLU A 53 6.33 3.23 -1.46
N LEU A 54 6.66 4.23 -0.63
CA LEU A 54 5.70 5.08 0.02
C LEU A 54 5.87 6.51 -0.50
N LYS A 55 4.80 7.08 -1.05
CA LYS A 55 4.72 8.50 -1.36
C LYS A 55 4.06 9.23 -0.20
N LEU A 56 4.83 10.14 0.40
CA LEU A 56 4.34 11.06 1.41
C LEU A 56 3.78 12.27 0.69
N ASP A 57 2.47 12.51 0.84
CA ASP A 57 1.91 13.79 0.40
C ASP A 57 2.27 14.88 1.43
N ARG A 58 2.38 16.12 0.95
CA ARG A 58 3.13 17.20 1.60
C ARG A 58 2.50 17.78 2.87
#